data_AF-A0A972K665-F1
#
_entry.id   AF-A0A972K665-F1
#
_cell.length_a   1.000
_cell.length_b   1.000
_cell.length_c   1.000
_cell.angle_alpha   90.00
_cell.angle_beta   90.00
_cell.angle_gamma   90.00
#
_symmetry.space_group_name_H-M   'P 1'
#
loop_
_entity.id
_entity.type
_entity.pdbx_description
1 polymer ?
#
loop_
_entity_poly.entity_id
_entity_poly.type
_entity_poly.pdbx_seq_one_letter_code
_entity_poly.pdbx_strand_id
1 'polypeptide(L)' 'MDLIKPDLKISDLMKLYPEITDYLLEKGLCGCGIDSSLNWSLERAAKHLGISVDSFIEEIKSKIKD' A
#
# COMPACT_ATOMS: atom_id res chain seq x y z
N MET A 1 13.79 4.19 -11.90
CA MET A 1 12.37 4.49 -12.17
C MET A 1 11.57 3.77 -11.12
N ASP A 2 11.12 4.48 -10.09
CA ASP A 2 10.29 3.93 -9.03
C ASP A 2 8.91 3.55 -9.59
N LEU A 3 8.62 2.26 -9.60
CA LEU A 3 7.31 1.71 -9.98
C LEU A 3 6.24 2.05 -8.94
N ILE A 4 6.65 2.37 -7.71
CA ILE A 4 5.77 2.69 -6.58
C ILE A 4 5.61 4.20 -6.47
N LYS A 5 4.42 4.68 -6.81
CA LYS A 5 4.03 6.11 -6.80
C LYS A 5 2.92 6.37 -5.80
N PRO A 6 2.77 7.59 -5.27
CA PRO A 6 1.71 7.93 -4.32
C PRO A 6 0.28 7.71 -4.86
N ASP A 7 0.09 7.85 -6.16
CA ASP A 7 -1.20 7.60 -6.85
C ASP A 7 -1.46 6.11 -7.14
N LEU A 8 -0.44 5.25 -6.96
CA LEU A 8 -0.59 3.81 -7.19
C LEU A 8 -1.64 3.25 -6.24
N LYS A 9 -2.51 2.39 -6.76
CA LYS A 9 -3.54 1.73 -5.95
C LYS A 9 -2.96 0.56 -5.20
N ILE A 10 -3.50 0.31 -4.01
CA ILE A 10 -3.20 -0.88 -3.21
C ILE A 10 -3.39 -2.17 -4.04
N SER A 11 -4.48 -2.25 -4.82
CA SER A 11 -4.75 -3.39 -5.70
C SER A 11 -3.71 -3.61 -6.80
N ASP A 12 -3.20 -2.55 -7.42
CA ASP A 12 -2.10 -2.65 -8.41
C ASP A 12 -0.79 -3.05 -7.73
N LEU A 13 -0.53 -2.49 -6.55
CA LEU A 13 0.65 -2.82 -5.75
C LEU A 13 0.66 -4.30 -5.35
N MET A 14 -0.47 -4.86 -4.93
CA MET A 14 -0.60 -6.29 -4.60
C MET A 14 -0.43 -7.21 -5.81
N LYS A 15 -0.84 -6.77 -7.00
CA LYS A 15 -0.62 -7.53 -8.25
C LYS A 15 0.86 -7.55 -8.64
N LEU A 16 1.56 -6.44 -8.42
CA LEU A 16 2.98 -6.31 -8.72
C LEU A 16 3.85 -7.03 -7.69
N TYR A 17 3.45 -6.95 -6.41
CA TYR A 17 4.21 -7.44 -5.26
C TYR A 17 3.27 -8.20 -4.31
N PRO A 18 2.91 -9.46 -4.63
CA PRO A 18 1.99 -10.24 -3.81
C PRO A 18 2.51 -10.50 -2.40
N GLU A 19 3.83 -10.47 -2.18
CA GLU A 19 4.47 -10.61 -0.86
C GLU A 19 4.05 -9.52 0.14
N ILE A 20 3.67 -8.33 -0.33
CA ILE A 20 3.29 -7.22 0.57
C ILE A 20 1.87 -7.37 1.12
N THR A 21 1.11 -8.36 0.62
CA THR A 21 -0.28 -8.58 1.00
C THR A 21 -0.42 -8.77 2.51
N ASP A 22 0.52 -9.50 3.11
CA ASP A 22 0.55 -9.74 4.56
C ASP A 22 0.71 -8.42 5.34
N TYR A 23 1.69 -7.60 4.95
CA TYR A 23 1.91 -6.27 5.52
C TYR A 23 0.69 -5.35 5.37
N LEU A 24 0.05 -5.34 4.20
CA LEU A 24 -1.18 -4.56 3.99
C LEU A 24 -2.33 -5.05 4.85
N LEU A 25 -2.42 -6.36 5.08
CA LEU A 25 -3.42 -6.97 5.93
C LEU A 25 -3.20 -6.60 7.40
N GLU A 26 -1.95 -6.64 7.89
CA GLU A 26 -1.57 -6.17 9.23
C GLU A 26 -1.93 -4.70 9.45
N LYS A 27 -1.77 -3.86 8.42
CA LYS A 27 -2.12 -2.43 8.45
C LYS A 27 -3.61 -2.15 8.24
N GLY A 28 -4.45 -3.18 8.04
CA GLY A 28 -5.88 -3.02 7.76
C GLY A 28 -6.22 -2.46 6.37
N LEU A 29 -5.25 -2.45 5.46
CA LEU A 29 -5.38 -1.94 4.09
C LEU A 29 -5.80 -3.03 3.07
N CYS A 30 -5.97 -4.27 3.52
CA CYS A 30 -6.46 -5.40 2.73
C CYS A 30 -7.94 -5.73 3.00
N GLY A 31 -8.74 -4.75 3.44
CA GLY A 31 -10.15 -4.95 3.74
C GLY A 31 -11.01 -5.15 2.49
N CYS A 32 -11.66 -6.32 2.38
CA CYS A 32 -12.76 -6.56 1.43
C CYS A 32 -14.09 -6.09 2.05
N GLY A 33 -14.48 -4.86 1.77
CA GLY A 33 -15.74 -4.26 2.24
C GLY A 33 -16.31 -3.25 1.25
N ILE A 34 -17.48 -2.67 1.57
CA ILE A 34 -18.20 -1.68 0.75
C ILE A 34 -17.30 -0.47 0.40
N ASP A 35 -16.37 -0.10 1.31
CA ASP A 35 -15.24 0.79 1.03
C ASP A 35 -13.95 -0.05 0.98
N SER A 36 -13.69 -0.67 -0.18
CA SER A 36 -12.51 -1.50 -0.34
C SER A 36 -11.25 -0.64 -0.38
N SER A 37 -10.43 -0.75 0.66
CA SER A 37 -9.09 -0.14 0.77
C SER A 37 -8.18 -0.51 -0.41
N LEU A 38 -8.50 -1.60 -1.12
CA LEU A 38 -7.86 -2.03 -2.36
C LEU A 38 -7.89 -0.98 -3.49
N ASN A 39 -8.92 -0.13 -3.52
CA ASN A 39 -9.03 0.96 -4.49
C ASN A 39 -8.36 2.26 -4.01
N TRP A 40 -7.87 2.31 -2.77
CA TRP A 40 -7.19 3.48 -2.27
C TRP A 40 -5.81 3.63 -2.92
N SER A 41 -5.44 4.87 -3.17
CA SER A 41 -4.07 5.24 -3.50
C SER A 41 -3.18 5.11 -2.26
N LEU A 42 -1.87 4.92 -2.46
CA LEU A 42 -0.90 4.92 -1.36
C LEU A 42 -0.95 6.20 -0.54
N GLU A 43 -1.22 7.34 -1.19
CA GLU A 43 -1.40 8.60 -0.48
C GLU A 43 -2.60 8.57 0.49
N ARG A 44 -3.74 8.04 0.03
CA ARG A 44 -4.93 7.91 0.89
C ARG A 44 -4.70 6.91 2.02
N ALA A 45 -4.04 5.79 1.73
CA ALA A 45 -3.67 4.80 2.73
C ALA A 45 -2.71 5.38 3.77
N ALA A 46 -1.69 6.13 3.36
CA ALA A 46 -0.75 6.79 4.26
C ALA A 46 -1.46 7.84 5.15
N LYS A 47 -2.36 8.65 4.57
CA LYS A 47 -3.21 9.59 5.32
C LYS A 47 -4.08 8.87 6.36
N HIS A 48 -4.63 7.71 6.02
CA HIS A 48 -5.41 6.91 6.97
C HIS A 48 -4.56 6.37 8.12
N LEU A 49 -3.33 5.96 7.83
CA LEU A 49 -2.35 5.50 8.82
C LEU A 49 -1.71 6.65 9.62
N GLY A 50 -2.00 7.92 9.28
CA GLY A 50 -1.41 9.09 9.94
C GLY A 50 0.08 9.28 9.65
N ILE A 51 0.60 8.68 8.57
CA ILE A 51 1.99 8.78 8.16
C ILE A 51 2.13 9.50 6.81
N SER A 52 3.34 9.97 6.52
CA SER A 52 3.67 10.56 5.22
C SER A 52 3.66 9.49 4.14
N VAL A 53 3.16 9.83 2.94
CA VAL A 53 3.14 8.91 1.79
C VAL A 53 4.54 8.44 1.41
N ASP A 54 5.55 9.29 1.58
CA ASP A 54 6.95 8.95 1.33
C ASP A 54 7.44 7.83 2.26
N SER A 55 7.25 7.99 3.57
CA SER A 55 7.57 6.96 4.57
C SER A 55 6.81 5.65 4.32
N PHE A 56 5.54 5.74 3.91
CA PHE A 56 4.77 4.54 3.56
C PHE A 56 5.34 3.81 2.34
N ILE A 57 5.75 4.56 1.32
CA ILE A 57 6.41 4.00 0.13
C ILE A 57 7.76 3.39 0.50
N GLU A 58 8.54 4.01 1.38
CA GLU A 58 9.80 3.46 1.87
C GLU A 58 9.62 2.16 2.67
N GLU A 59 8.59 2.08 3.52
CA GLU A 59 8.23 0.84 4.24
C GLU A 59 7.89 -0.28 3.24
N ILE A 60 7.01 0.01 2.26
CA ILE A 60 6.63 -0.95 1.22
C ILE A 60 7.86 -1.44 0.45
N LYS A 61 8.74 -0.52 0.03
CA LYS A 61 9.98 -0.87 -0.68
C LYS A 61 10.90 -1.73 0.15
N SER A 62 10.98 -1.47 1.45
CA SER A 62 11.79 -2.27 2.38
C SER A 62 11.24 -3.67 2.52
N LYS A 63 9.91 -3.85 2.44
CA LYS A 63 9.25 -5.18 2.46
C LYS A 63 9.42 -5.98 1.17
N ILE A 64 9.56 -5.32 0.02
CA ILE A 64 9.75 -5.96 -1.30
C ILE A 64 11.21 -6.39 -1.53
N LYS A 65 12.17 -5.73 -0.85
CA LYS A 65 13.60 -5.98 -1.03
C LYS A 65 14.17 -7.08 -0.12
N ASP A 66 13.33 -7.68 0.72
CA ASP A 66 13.68 -8.79 1.62
C ASP A 66 13.31 -10.12 0.97
#